data_AF-A0A968PS54-F1
#
_entry.id   AF-A0A968PS54-F1
#
_cell.length_a   1.000
_cell.length_b   1.000
_cell.length_c   1.000
_cell.angle_alpha   90.00
_cell.angle_beta   90.00
_cell.angle_gamma   90.00
#
_symmetry.space_group_name_H-M   'P 1'
#
loop_
_entity.id
_entity.type
_entity.pdbx_description
1 polymer ?
#
loop_
_entity_poly.entity_id
_entity_poly.type
_entity_poly.pdbx_seq_one_letter_code
_entity_poly.pdbx_strand_id
1 'polypeptide(L)'
;MLSTQLDILGNQTSLNLDSQQQVLEALQQMGVPVKNTSKLSLIPLAEEHPPVRALLDYRKAAKSVQAFGSSLPKHVHPITGRLHPDYQQMGAATGRMSCRNPNLQQIPRDKIFRSCFIPAPGYCLVVADYSQIELRVAAELSGDRA
;
A
#
# COMPACT_ATOMS: atom_id res chain seq x y z
N MET A 1 6.72 15.33 23.37
CA MET A 1 7.22 16.38 22.44
C MET A 1 6.35 16.33 21.20
N LEU A 2 5.61 17.42 20.92
CA LEU A 2 4.70 17.51 19.78
C LEU A 2 5.51 17.39 18.49
N SER A 3 5.30 16.28 17.77
CA SER A 3 5.85 16.05 16.44
C SER A 3 5.33 17.14 15.49
N THR A 4 6.14 18.17 15.26
CA THR A 4 5.83 19.26 14.34
C THR A 4 5.91 18.70 12.91
N GLN A 5 4.76 18.57 12.25
CA GLN A 5 4.71 18.09 10.87
C GLN A 5 4.92 19.27 9.92
N LEU A 6 5.96 19.20 9.11
CA LEU A 6 6.30 20.21 8.10
C LEU A 6 5.44 19.97 6.86
N ASP A 7 4.93 21.04 6.25
CA ASP A 7 4.28 20.94 4.94
C ASP A 7 5.32 20.63 3.83
N ILE A 8 4.84 20.44 2.60
CA ILE A 8 5.71 20.16 1.44
C ILE A 8 6.69 21.29 1.11
N LEU A 9 6.53 22.47 1.73
CA LEU A 9 7.37 23.66 1.57
C LEU A 9 8.25 23.91 2.81
N GLY A 10 8.19 23.05 3.83
CA GLY A 10 8.97 23.20 5.06
C GLY A 10 8.40 24.20 6.07
N ASN A 11 7.14 24.63 5.93
CA ASN A 11 6.49 25.47 6.93
C ASN A 11 5.93 24.64 8.08
N GLN A 12 5.91 25.24 9.28
CA GLN A 12 5.23 24.67 10.43
C GLN A 12 3.71 24.81 10.25
N THR A 13 3.07 23.71 9.86
CA THR A 13 1.61 23.61 9.80
C THR A 13 1.07 22.93 11.06
N SER A 14 -0.02 23.47 11.61
CA SER A 14 -0.74 22.88 12.76
C SER A 14 -1.55 21.62 12.39
N LEU A 15 -1.64 21.28 11.11
CA LEU A 15 -2.45 20.19 10.57
C LEU A 15 -1.60 18.94 10.35
N ASN A 16 -1.93 17.86 11.06
CA ASN A 16 -1.37 16.53 10.85
C ASN A 16 -2.19 15.74 9.81
N LEU A 17 -1.61 15.51 8.63
CA LEU A 17 -2.27 14.83 7.51
C LEU A 17 -2.44 13.31 7.71
N ASP A 18 -1.71 12.73 8.66
CA ASP A 18 -1.87 11.33 9.06
C ASP A 18 -2.99 11.15 10.09
N SER A 19 -3.41 12.23 10.76
CA SER A 19 -4.54 12.22 11.69
C SER A 19 -5.87 12.32 10.96
N GLN A 20 -6.67 11.26 11.02
CA GLN A 20 -7.98 11.22 10.37
C GLN A 20 -8.94 12.29 10.91
N GLN A 21 -8.87 12.60 12.21
CA GLN A 21 -9.74 13.59 12.85
C GLN A 21 -9.43 15.00 12.37
N GLN A 22 -8.16 15.41 12.41
CA GLN A 22 -7.76 16.76 11.99
C GLN A 22 -8.01 16.99 10.50
N VAL A 23 -7.79 15.96 9.67
CA VAL A 23 -8.10 16.03 8.23
C VAL A 23 -9.61 16.14 7.98
N LEU A 24 -10.45 15.44 8.75
CA LEU A 24 -11.90 15.55 8.62
C LEU A 24 -12.39 16.97 8.96
N GLU A 25 -11.93 17.50 10.09
CA GLU A 25 -12.26 18.86 10.54
C GLU A 25 -11.81 19.90 9.50
N ALA A 26 -10.59 19.78 8.97
CA ALA A 26 -10.07 20.66 7.94
C ALA A 26 -10.91 20.62 6.64
N LEU A 27 -11.28 19.42 6.17
CA LEU A 27 -12.11 19.29 4.96
C LEU A 27 -13.52 19.89 5.16
N GLN A 28 -14.10 19.72 6.34
CA GLN A 28 -15.41 20.31 6.67
C GLN A 28 -15.35 21.84 6.76
N GLN A 29 -14.28 22.39 7.35
CA GLN A 29 -14.05 23.84 7.38
C GLN A 29 -13.88 24.43 5.98
N MET A 30 -13.34 23.66 5.03
CA MET A 30 -13.22 24.02 3.63
C MET A 30 -14.53 23.84 2.83
N GLY A 31 -15.63 23.44 3.48
CA GLY A 31 -16.93 23.27 2.85
C GLY A 31 -17.10 21.97 2.06
N VAL A 32 -16.18 21.00 2.20
CA VAL A 32 -16.28 19.71 1.52
C VAL A 32 -17.31 18.83 2.24
N PRO A 33 -18.34 18.28 1.55
CA PRO A 33 -19.40 17.50 2.18
C PRO A 33 -18.96 16.06 2.49
N VAL A 34 -18.12 15.86 3.52
CA VAL A 34 -17.58 14.55 3.93
C VAL A 34 -18.02 14.12 5.33
N LYS A 35 -18.39 12.84 5.46
CA LYS A 35 -18.71 12.19 6.75
C LYS A 35 -17.53 11.43 7.36
N ASN A 36 -16.61 10.96 6.52
CA ASN A 36 -15.39 10.27 6.91
C ASN A 36 -14.30 10.48 5.86
N THR A 37 -13.05 10.21 6.23
CA THR A 37 -11.90 10.35 5.32
C THR A 37 -11.53 9.02 4.67
N SER A 38 -12.46 8.07 4.55
CA SER A 38 -12.18 6.80 3.86
C SER A 38 -11.97 7.03 2.36
N LYS A 39 -11.16 6.19 1.73
CA LYS A 39 -10.87 6.31 0.30
C LYS A 39 -12.15 6.29 -0.57
N LEU A 40 -13.13 5.45 -0.20
CA LEU A 40 -14.40 5.33 -0.92
C LEU A 40 -15.22 6.63 -0.86
N SER A 41 -15.24 7.31 0.29
CA SER A 41 -15.96 8.58 0.43
C SER A 41 -15.25 9.74 -0.27
N LEU A 42 -13.92 9.70 -0.34
CA LEU A 42 -13.13 10.80 -0.89
C LEU A 42 -12.96 10.73 -2.41
N ILE A 43 -12.98 9.54 -3.02
CA ILE A 43 -12.80 9.38 -4.48
C ILE A 43 -13.81 10.21 -5.29
N PRO A 44 -15.13 10.16 -5.02
CA PRO A 44 -16.11 10.91 -5.81
C PRO A 44 -15.89 12.42 -5.76
N LEU A 45 -15.37 12.92 -4.64
CA LEU A 45 -15.17 14.34 -4.37
C LEU A 45 -13.82 14.86 -4.88
N ALA A 46 -12.95 13.98 -5.36
CA ALA A 46 -11.60 14.33 -5.75
C ALA A 46 -11.53 15.19 -7.03
N GLU A 47 -12.54 15.11 -7.90
CA GLU A 47 -12.58 15.93 -9.12
C GLU A 47 -13.05 17.36 -8.83
N GLU A 48 -14.03 17.52 -7.94
CA GLU A 48 -14.60 18.82 -7.57
C GLU A 48 -13.75 19.58 -6.54
N HIS A 49 -13.01 18.85 -5.69
CA HIS A 49 -12.22 19.44 -4.63
C HIS A 49 -10.73 19.07 -4.76
N PRO A 50 -9.88 19.94 -5.33
CA PRO A 50 -8.44 19.71 -5.47
C PRO A 50 -7.71 19.29 -4.18
N PRO A 51 -8.05 19.81 -2.98
CA PRO A 51 -7.45 19.37 -1.72
C PRO A 51 -7.71 17.88 -1.41
N VAL A 52 -8.89 17.37 -1.78
CA VAL A 52 -9.24 15.94 -1.59
C VAL A 52 -8.36 15.07 -2.49
N ARG A 53 -8.12 15.50 -3.73
CA ARG A 53 -7.19 14.81 -4.64
C ARG A 53 -5.77 14.78 -4.08
N ALA A 54 -5.26 15.94 -3.63
CA ALA A 54 -3.94 16.05 -3.05
C ALA A 54 -3.77 15.15 -1.80
N LEU A 55 -4.80 15.08 -0.95
CA LEU A 55 -4.80 14.18 0.22
C LEU A 55 -4.74 12.70 -0.18
N LEU A 56 -5.49 12.28 -1.20
CA LEU A 56 -5.48 10.91 -1.69
C LEU A 56 -4.10 10.53 -2.25
N ASP A 57 -3.47 11.44 -2.99
CA ASP A 57 -2.14 11.26 -3.56
C ASP A 57 -1.07 11.22 -2.45
N TYR A 58 -1.15 12.13 -1.47
CA TYR A 58 -0.31 12.10 -0.26
C TYR A 58 -0.42 10.76 0.46
N ARG A 59 -1.62 10.31 0.81
CA ARG A 59 -1.83 9.06 1.56
C ARG A 59 -1.31 7.84 0.81
N LYS A 60 -1.45 7.83 -0.51
CA LYS A 60 -0.89 6.76 -1.36
C LYS A 60 0.64 6.75 -1.28
N ALA A 61 1.28 7.91 -1.45
CA ALA A 61 2.72 8.04 -1.38
C ALA A 61 3.27 7.74 0.02
N ALA A 62 2.71 8.35 1.05
CA ALA A 62 3.09 8.19 2.46
C ALA A 62 3.02 6.72 2.89
N LYS A 63 1.94 6.01 2.55
CA LYS A 63 1.82 4.57 2.84
C LYS A 63 2.92 3.75 2.18
N SER A 64 3.22 4.01 0.90
CA SER A 64 4.27 3.30 0.19
C SER A 64 5.66 3.61 0.76
N VAL A 65 5.97 4.87 1.05
CA VAL A 65 7.24 5.28 1.66
C VAL A 65 7.42 4.66 3.05
N GLN A 66 6.38 4.67 3.88
CA GLN A 66 6.43 4.09 5.21
C GLN A 66 6.63 2.58 5.16
N ALA A 67 5.81 1.86 4.38
CA ALA A 67 5.85 0.40 4.34
C ALA A 67 7.15 -0.10 3.68
N PHE A 68 7.55 0.47 2.54
CA PHE A 68 8.63 -0.07 1.71
C PHE A 68 9.93 0.71 1.82
N GLY A 69 9.88 2.02 2.06
CA GLY A 69 11.06 2.87 2.18
C GLY A 69 11.70 2.81 3.57
N SER A 70 10.90 2.88 4.64
CA SER A 70 11.45 2.96 6.00
C SER A 70 11.29 1.69 6.83
N SER A 71 10.20 0.93 6.66
CA SER A 71 9.95 -0.28 7.46
C SER A 71 10.63 -1.53 6.88
N LEU A 72 10.52 -1.78 5.57
CA LEU A 72 11.04 -3.00 4.95
C LEU A 72 12.56 -3.20 5.15
N PRO A 73 13.44 -2.18 5.01
CA PRO A 73 14.88 -2.37 5.21
C PRO A 73 15.26 -2.81 6.62
N LYS A 74 14.42 -2.51 7.63
CA LYS A 74 14.64 -2.94 9.02
C LYS A 74 14.49 -4.45 9.22
N HIS A 75 13.89 -5.15 8.25
CA HIS A 75 13.70 -6.60 8.27
C HIS A 75 14.85 -7.36 7.58
N VAL A 76 15.90 -6.66 7.11
CA VAL A 76 17.08 -7.31 6.55
C VAL A 76 17.83 -8.02 7.67
N HIS A 77 17.98 -9.33 7.52
CA HIS A 77 18.63 -10.15 8.53
C HIS A 77 20.15 -9.83 8.57
N PRO A 78 20.73 -9.54 9.75
CA PRO A 78 22.08 -9.01 9.87
C PRO A 78 23.18 -9.96 9.36
N ILE A 79 22.98 -11.27 9.51
CA ILE A 79 23.95 -12.29 9.08
C ILE A 79 23.84 -12.59 7.58
N THR A 80 22.64 -12.84 7.08
CA THR A 80 22.44 -13.29 5.68
C THR A 80 22.35 -12.14 4.69
N GLY A 81 22.06 -10.92 5.15
CA GLY A 81 21.83 -9.75 4.29
C GLY A 81 20.55 -9.87 3.44
N ARG A 82 19.59 -10.73 3.82
CA ARG A 82 18.38 -11.03 3.04
C ARG A 82 17.11 -10.80 3.87
N LEU A 83 15.99 -10.67 3.18
CA LEU A 83 14.65 -10.67 3.78
C LEU A 83 14.19 -12.12 3.98
N HIS A 84 13.66 -12.44 5.17
CA HIS A 84 13.13 -13.77 5.53
C HIS A 84 11.68 -13.64 5.97
N PRO A 85 10.72 -13.60 5.03
CA PRO A 85 9.31 -13.48 5.37
C PRO A 85 8.73 -14.77 5.97
N ASP A 86 7.76 -14.61 6.87
CA ASP A 86 6.97 -15.71 7.40
C ASP A 86 5.81 -16.01 6.45
N TYR A 87 5.84 -17.17 5.79
CA TYR A 87 4.72 -17.68 5.01
C TYR A 87 3.85 -18.61 5.86
N GLN A 88 2.60 -18.22 6.07
CA GLN A 88 1.61 -19.04 6.75
C GLN A 88 0.78 -19.78 5.72
N GLN A 89 0.96 -21.11 5.66
CA GLN A 89 0.35 -21.96 4.63
C GLN A 89 -1.19 -21.94 4.67
N MET A 90 -1.78 -22.04 5.86
CA MET A 90 -3.23 -21.94 6.10
C MET A 90 -3.58 -20.59 6.73
N GLY A 91 -3.22 -19.51 6.04
CA GLY A 91 -3.36 -18.15 6.55
C GLY A 91 -4.77 -17.58 6.39
N ALA A 92 -5.34 -17.69 5.18
CA ALA A 92 -6.67 -17.19 4.88
C ALA A 92 -7.74 -18.27 5.00
N ALA A 93 -8.98 -17.88 5.32
CA ALA A 93 -10.13 -18.79 5.36
C ALA A 93 -10.40 -19.50 4.02
N THR A 94 -9.96 -18.91 2.90
CA THR A 94 -10.06 -19.49 1.56
C THR A 94 -8.99 -20.54 1.26
N GLY A 95 -8.09 -20.84 2.20
CA GLY A 95 -6.95 -21.74 1.98
C GLY A 95 -5.74 -21.08 1.31
N ARG A 96 -5.78 -19.77 1.02
CA ARG A 96 -4.61 -19.04 0.50
C ARG A 96 -3.52 -18.90 1.56
N MET A 97 -2.27 -19.00 1.12
CA MET A 97 -1.11 -18.63 1.94
C MET A 97 -1.16 -17.14 2.28
N SER A 98 -0.75 -16.78 3.49
CA SER A 98 -0.52 -15.39 3.89
C SER A 98 0.95 -15.15 4.23
N CYS A 99 1.39 -13.90 4.21
CA CYS A 99 2.78 -13.52 4.42
C CYS A 99 2.88 -12.36 5.42
N ARG A 100 3.79 -12.47 6.38
CA ARG A 100 4.05 -11.44 7.40
C ARG A 100 5.54 -11.37 7.76
N ASN A 101 5.93 -10.32 8.47
CA ASN A 101 7.27 -10.14 9.07
C ASN A 101 8.48 -10.40 8.13
N PRO A 102 8.62 -9.74 6.97
CA PRO A 102 7.73 -8.73 6.38
C PRO A 102 6.76 -9.33 5.34
N ASN A 103 5.65 -8.62 5.05
CA ASN A 103 4.69 -9.06 4.03
C ASN A 103 5.21 -8.79 2.61
N LEU A 104 5.75 -9.82 1.94
CA LEU A 104 6.22 -9.75 0.55
C LEU A 104 5.14 -10.10 -0.49
N GLN A 105 3.93 -10.48 -0.09
CA GLN A 105 2.82 -10.68 -1.04
C GLN A 105 2.22 -9.35 -1.50
N GLN A 106 2.36 -8.29 -0.70
CA GLN A 106 1.74 -6.97 -0.95
C GLN A 106 2.72 -5.91 -1.48
N ILE A 107 3.82 -6.33 -2.11
CA ILE A 107 4.75 -5.38 -2.76
C ILE A 107 4.03 -4.61 -3.88
N PRO A 108 4.15 -3.28 -3.99
CA PRO A 108 3.49 -2.49 -5.01
C PRO A 108 3.86 -2.99 -6.41
N ARG A 109 2.94 -2.82 -7.36
CA ARG A 109 3.20 -3.14 -8.78
C ARG A 109 4.17 -2.16 -9.44
N ASP A 110 4.37 -1.00 -8.82
CA ASP A 110 5.29 0.03 -9.31
C ASP A 110 6.72 -0.53 -9.40
N LYS A 111 7.33 -0.30 -10.58
CA LYS A 111 8.62 -0.83 -10.97
C LYS A 111 9.73 -0.38 -10.02
N ILE A 112 9.64 0.82 -9.44
CA ILE A 112 10.66 1.35 -8.54
C ILE A 112 10.80 0.42 -7.33
N PHE A 113 9.70 0.11 -6.65
CA PHE A 113 9.72 -0.78 -5.48
C PHE A 113 10.11 -2.22 -5.84
N ARG A 114 9.63 -2.76 -6.97
CA ARG A 114 9.98 -4.12 -7.37
C ARG A 114 11.45 -4.25 -7.78
N SER A 115 12.05 -3.18 -8.30
CA SER A 115 13.46 -3.16 -8.70
C SER A 115 14.44 -3.29 -7.52
N CYS A 116 13.98 -2.99 -6.30
CA CYS A 116 14.77 -3.19 -5.07
C CYS A 116 14.98 -4.67 -4.70
N PHE A 117 14.20 -5.59 -5.29
CA PHE A 117 14.34 -7.02 -5.04
C PHE A 117 15.26 -7.63 -6.11
N ILE A 118 16.52 -7.85 -5.73
CA ILE A 118 17.57 -8.31 -6.64
C ILE A 118 18.00 -9.75 -6.33
N PRO A 119 18.41 -10.54 -7.35
CA PRO A 119 19.02 -11.84 -7.12
C PRO A 119 20.41 -11.69 -6.50
N ALA A 120 20.94 -12.79 -5.96
CA ALA A 120 22.35 -12.85 -5.58
C ALA A 120 23.27 -12.78 -6.84
N PRO A 121 24.54 -12.37 -6.70
CA PRO A 121 25.49 -12.37 -7.81
C PRO A 121 25.57 -13.73 -8.50
N GLY A 122 25.51 -13.75 -9.84
CA GLY A 122 25.52 -14.98 -10.63
C GLY A 122 24.14 -15.66 -10.77
N TYR A 123 23.09 -15.11 -10.18
CA TYR A 123 21.71 -15.63 -10.28
C TYR A 123 20.77 -14.64 -10.98
N CYS A 124 19.63 -15.15 -11.43
CA CYS A 124 18.50 -14.35 -11.89
C CYS A 124 17.23 -14.69 -11.09
N LEU A 125 16.27 -13.75 -11.05
CA LEU A 125 14.93 -14.03 -10.54
C LEU A 125 14.05 -14.49 -11.70
N VAL A 126 13.39 -15.63 -11.51
CA VAL A 126 12.36 -16.13 -12.44
C VAL A 126 11.00 -15.85 -11.83
N VAL A 127 10.13 -15.18 -12.57
CA VAL A 127 8.77 -14.87 -12.14
C VAL A 127 7.80 -15.64 -13.02
N ALA A 128 6.89 -16.37 -12.39
CA ALA A 128 5.80 -17.07 -13.05
C ALA A 128 4.47 -16.68 -12.38
N ASP A 129 3.49 -16.33 -13.19
CA ASP A 129 2.14 -15.99 -12.76
C ASP A 129 1.15 -16.76 -13.65
N TYR A 130 0.11 -17.32 -13.04
CA TYR A 130 -0.89 -18.07 -13.78
C TYR A 130 -1.80 -17.10 -14.56
N SER A 131 -1.80 -17.24 -15.88
CA SER A 131 -2.69 -16.48 -16.76
C SER A 131 -4.16 -16.73 -16.40
N GLN A 132 -4.82 -15.72 -15.84
CA GLN A 132 -6.27 -15.73 -15.56
C GLN A 132 -6.74 -16.92 -14.71
N ILE A 133 -5.96 -17.31 -13.70
CA ILE A 133 -6.23 -18.54 -12.92
C ILE A 133 -7.65 -18.62 -12.37
N GLU A 134 -8.19 -17.52 -11.83
CA GLU A 134 -9.53 -17.51 -11.24
C GLU A 134 -10.62 -17.74 -12.30
N LEU A 135 -10.47 -17.16 -13.50
CA LEU A 135 -11.41 -17.37 -14.61
C LEU A 135 -11.33 -18.81 -15.15
N ARG A 136 -10.13 -19.37 -15.25
CA ARG A 136 -9.94 -20.77 -15.69
C ARG A 136 -10.56 -21.76 -14.70
N VAL A 137 -10.36 -21.54 -13.41
CA VAL A 137 -11.00 -22.34 -12.36
C VAL A 137 -12.52 -22.16 -12.41
N ALA A 138 -13.03 -20.95 -12.61
CA ALA A 138 -14.46 -20.71 -12.73
C ALA A 138 -15.08 -21.42 -13.94
N ALA A 139 -14.42 -21.37 -15.10
CA ALA A 139 -14.88 -22.05 -16.32
C ALA A 139 -14.92 -23.58 -16.16
N GLU A 140 -13.90 -24.16 -15.52
CA GLU A 140 -13.88 -25.59 -15.21
C GLU A 140 -14.99 -25.98 -14.23
N LEU A 141 -15.21 -25.18 -13.18
CA LEU A 141 -16.24 -25.46 -12.17
C LEU A 141 -17.66 -25.24 -12.69
N SER A 142 -17.88 -24.28 -13.59
CA SER A 142 -19.19 -23.98 -14.17
C SER A 142 -19.58 -24.96 -15.28
N GLY A 143 -18.59 -25.53 -15.98
CA GLY A 143 -18.81 -26.32 -17.19
C GLY A 143 -19.37 -25.49 -18.36
N ASP A 144 -19.25 -24.16 -18.28
CA ASP A 144 -19.77 -23.24 -19.27
C ASP A 144 -18.97 -23.33 -20.58
N ARG A 145 -19.69 -23.46 -21.71
CA ARG A 145 -19.09 -23.68 -23.04
C ARG A 145 -18.98 -22.39 -23.87
N ALA A 146 -19.46 -21.27 -23.33
CA ALA A 146 -19.65 -20.01 -24.06
C ALA A 146 -18.33 -19.31 -24.43
#